data_AF-A0A2W7B784-F1
#
_entry.id   AF-A0A2W7B784-F1
#
_cell.length_a   1.000
_cell.length_b   1.000
_cell.length_c   1.000
_cell.angle_alpha   90.00
_cell.angle_beta   90.00
_cell.angle_gamma   90.00
#
_symmetry.space_group_name_H-M   'P 1'
#
loop_
_entity.id
_entity.type
_entity.pdbx_description
1 polymer ?
#
loop_
_entity_poly.entity_id
_entity_poly.type
_entity_poly.pdbx_seq_one_letter_code
_entity_poly.pdbx_strand_id
1 'polypeptide(L)' 'MASLDVAQSVGNFAAPLSPLRDRDLNALSELFLTDKMNDIEADVAQLLIRLQPEPCWEDDPFAFLQDFL' A
#
# COMPACT_ATOMS: atom_id res chain seq x y z
N MET A 1 -26.20 15.51 22.58
CA MET A 1 -26.92 15.70 21.30
C MET A 1 -25.89 15.47 20.21
N ALA A 2 -26.00 14.32 19.50
CA ALA A 2 -25.15 13.74 18.45
C ALA A 2 -23.65 13.54 18.81
N SER A 3 -23.14 12.36 19.16
CA SER A 3 -23.03 11.11 18.38
C SER A 3 -22.62 11.32 16.93
N LEU A 4 -21.33 11.15 16.68
CA LEU A 4 -20.81 10.61 15.42
C LEU A 4 -19.89 9.44 15.79
N ASP A 5 -20.51 8.27 15.91
CA ASP A 5 -19.83 6.99 15.71
C ASP A 5 -19.14 7.03 14.35
N VAL A 6 -17.82 7.17 14.34
CA VAL A 6 -17.01 6.83 13.17
C VAL A 6 -16.56 5.38 13.35
N ALA A 7 -17.53 4.47 13.26
CA ALA A 7 -17.29 3.07 13.01
C ALA A 7 -17.67 2.81 11.55
N GLN A 8 -16.72 3.02 10.63
CA GLN A 8 -16.82 2.45 9.29
C GLN A 8 -15.46 1.91 8.86
N SER A 9 -15.44 0.57 8.79
CA SER A 9 -14.39 -0.32 8.30
C SER A 9 -13.70 0.19 7.04
N VAL A 10 -12.40 0.50 7.13
CA VAL A 10 -11.51 0.61 5.97
C VAL A 10 -10.18 -0.07 6.32
N GLY A 11 -10.07 -1.34 5.96
CA GLY A 11 -8.79 -2.03 5.82
C GLY A 11 -8.27 -2.72 7.08
N ASN A 12 -7.75 -3.92 6.87
CA ASN A 12 -7.20 -4.86 7.84
C ASN A 12 -5.85 -4.37 8.42
N PHE A 13 -5.83 -3.19 9.02
CA PHE A 13 -4.61 -2.59 9.57
C PHE A 13 -4.60 -2.67 11.09
N ALA A 14 -3.43 -2.97 11.67
CA ALA A 14 -3.27 -2.93 13.10
C ALA A 14 -3.47 -1.50 13.60
N ALA A 15 -4.38 -1.32 14.57
CA ALA A 15 -4.54 -0.05 15.24
C ALA A 15 -3.22 0.34 15.94
N PRO A 16 -2.82 1.63 15.91
CA PRO A 16 -1.63 2.07 16.63
C PRO A 16 -1.73 1.72 18.12
N LEU A 17 -0.64 1.22 18.71
CA LEU A 17 -0.58 0.90 20.15
C LEU A 17 -0.81 2.14 21.03
N SER A 18 -0.62 3.33 20.47
CA SER A 18 -0.93 4.63 21.07
C SER A 18 -1.36 5.63 19.99
N PRO A 19 -2.21 6.63 20.30
CA PRO A 19 -2.51 7.70 19.37
C PRO A 19 -1.24 8.37 18.85
N LEU A 20 -1.20 8.66 17.55
CA LEU A 20 -0.11 9.42 16.95
C LEU A 20 -0.10 10.83 17.53
N ARG A 21 1.09 11.32 17.91
CA ARG A 21 1.26 12.70 18.36
C ARG A 21 1.52 13.60 17.16
N ASP A 22 1.36 14.90 17.33
CA ASP A 22 1.61 15.89 16.26
C ASP A 22 3.00 15.76 15.64
N ARG A 23 4.02 15.43 16.44
CA ARG A 23 5.37 15.15 15.95
C ARG A 23 5.40 13.96 14.98
N ASP A 24 4.68 12.91 15.33
CA ASP A 24 4.67 11.67 14.57
C ASP A 24 3.87 11.88 13.25
N LEU A 25 2.81 12.67 13.29
CA LEU A 25 2.07 13.11 12.09
C LEU A 25 2.93 13.98 11.16
N ASN A 26 3.69 14.93 11.70
CA ASN A 26 4.61 15.74 10.90
C ASN A 26 5.71 14.91 10.26
N ALA A 27 6.30 13.97 11.00
CA ALA A 27 7.31 13.07 10.47
C ALA A 27 6.76 12.17 9.35
N LEU A 28 5.53 11.65 9.51
CA LEU A 28 4.85 10.90 8.45
C LEU A 28 4.56 11.80 7.24
N SER A 29 4.08 13.01 7.47
CA SER A 29 3.84 13.99 6.42
C SER A 29 5.10 14.25 5.61
N GLU A 30 6.24 14.53 6.26
CA GLU A 30 7.53 14.71 5.60
C GLU A 30 7.99 13.46 4.84
N LEU A 31 7.80 12.27 5.42
CA LEU A 31 8.13 11.01 4.77
C LEU A 31 7.35 10.84 3.45
N PHE A 32 6.05 11.16 3.46
CA PHE A 32 5.16 10.98 2.31
C PHE A 32 5.07 12.20 1.38
N LEU A 33 5.54 13.38 1.80
CA LEU A 33 5.70 14.60 0.99
C LEU A 33 6.93 14.56 0.07
N THR A 34 7.66 13.45 0.08
CA THR A 34 8.90 13.34 -0.68
C THR A 34 8.62 13.32 -2.18
N ASP A 35 9.02 14.37 -2.91
CA ASP A 35 8.93 14.52 -4.37
C ASP A 35 9.58 13.37 -5.17
N LYS A 36 10.37 12.53 -4.49
CA LYS A 36 11.03 11.35 -5.04
C LYS A 36 10.07 10.20 -5.38
N MET A 37 8.79 10.29 -5.04
CA MET A 37 7.83 9.24 -5.40
C MET A 37 7.80 9.03 -6.92
N ASN A 38 7.84 10.11 -7.70
CA ASN A 38 7.90 10.06 -9.17
C ASN A 38 9.21 9.42 -9.66
N ASP A 39 10.33 9.71 -8.99
CA ASP A 39 11.64 9.14 -9.34
C ASP A 39 11.65 7.62 -9.06
N ILE A 40 11.10 7.21 -7.91
CA ILE A 40 10.97 5.80 -7.53
C ILE A 40 10.05 5.07 -8.52
N GLU A 41 8.92 5.67 -8.89
CA GLU A 41 8.01 5.12 -9.90
C GLU A 41 8.73 4.92 -11.24
N ALA A 42 9.47 5.93 -11.71
CA ALA A 42 10.23 5.86 -12.95
C ALA A 42 11.31 4.75 -12.91
N ASP A 43 12.02 4.62 -11.80
CA ASP A 43 13.02 3.56 -11.61
C ASP A 43 12.39 2.17 -11.62
N VAL A 44 11.27 1.98 -10.91
CA VAL A 44 10.53 0.71 -10.88
C VAL A 44 10.04 0.36 -12.29
N ALA A 45 9.44 1.31 -13.01
CA ALA A 45 8.96 1.07 -14.37
C ALA A 45 10.11 0.66 -15.32
N GLN A 46 11.28 1.32 -15.23
CA GLN A 46 12.45 0.94 -16.02
C GLN A 46 12.96 -0.46 -15.72
N LEU A 47 12.93 -0.88 -14.45
CA LEU A 47 13.32 -2.23 -14.06
C LEU A 47 12.33 -3.29 -14.55
N LEU A 48 11.03 -3.00 -14.45
CA LEU A 48 9.97 -3.89 -14.92
C LEU A 48 10.03 -4.11 -16.44
N ILE A 49 10.32 -3.07 -17.24
CA ILE A 49 10.51 -3.20 -18.69
C ILE A 49 11.66 -4.17 -19.04
N ARG A 50 12.67 -4.26 -18.18
CA ARG A 50 13.83 -5.15 -18.37
C ARG A 50 13.57 -6.61 -17.99
N LEU A 51 12.47 -6.91 -17.30
CA LEU A 51 12.06 -8.27 -17.00
C LEU A 51 11.33 -8.84 -18.22
N GLN A 52 12.04 -9.70 -18.96
CA GLN A 52 11.49 -10.48 -20.07
C GLN A 52 11.65 -11.98 -19.78
N PRO A 53 10.60 -12.80 -19.94
CA PRO A 53 9.24 -12.43 -20.37
C PRO A 53 8.49 -11.60 -19.30
N GLU A 54 7.47 -10.87 -19.74
CA GLU A 54 6.60 -10.11 -18.84
C GLU A 54 6.01 -11.05 -17.77
N PRO A 55 6.13 -10.71 -16.47
CA PRO A 55 5.55 -11.54 -15.42
C PRO A 55 4.02 -11.57 -15.50
N CYS A 56 3.42 -12.67 -15.06
CA CYS A 56 1.97 -12.87 -15.07
C CYS A 56 1.29 -12.07 -13.94
N TRP A 57 1.31 -10.74 -14.04
CA TRP A 57 0.79 -9.83 -13.00
C TRP A 57 -0.73 -9.90 -12.82
N GLU A 58 -1.46 -10.14 -13.91
CA GLU A 58 -2.93 -10.18 -13.89
C GLU A 58 -3.49 -11.60 -13.73
N ASP A 59 -2.68 -12.62 -13.93
CA ASP A 59 -3.10 -14.01 -13.73
C ASP A 59 -2.92 -14.36 -12.25
N ASP A 60 -3.94 -14.97 -11.63
CA ASP A 60 -3.76 -15.61 -10.33
C ASP A 60 -2.79 -16.78 -10.52
N PRO A 61 -1.53 -16.71 -10.01
CA PRO A 61 -0.56 -17.78 -10.19
C PRO A 61 -0.99 -19.06 -9.48
N PHE A 62 -1.99 -18.98 -8.61
CA PHE A 62 -2.55 -20.08 -7.85
C PHE A 62 -3.91 -20.56 -8.38
N ALA A 63 -4.38 -20.05 -9.53
CA ALA A 63 -5.64 -20.51 -10.13
C ALA A 63 -5.67 -22.05 -10.31
N PHE A 64 -4.52 -22.67 -10.59
CA PHE A 64 -4.39 -24.13 -10.70
C PHE A 64 -4.72 -24.87 -9.39
N LEU A 65 -4.57 -24.25 -8.22
CA LEU A 65 -4.86 -24.87 -6.92
C LEU A 65 -6.36 -25.07 -6.69
N GLN A 66 -7.22 -24.38 -7.44
CA GLN A 66 -8.67 -24.57 -7.36
C GLN A 66 -9.09 -26.00 -7.76
N ASP A 67 -8.29 -26.68 -8.59
CA ASP A 67 -8.56 -28.06 -8.98
C ASP A 67 -8.14 -29.09 -7.91
N PHE A 68 -7.45 -28.66 -6.85
CA PHE A 68 -6.90 -29.54 -5.80
C PHE A 68 -7.47 -29.29 -4.38
N LEU A 69 -8.35 -28.30 -4.20
CA LEU A 69 -9.00 -27.92 -2.94
C LEU A 69 -10.50 -28.20 -2.98
#